data_AF-A0A4S2S658-F1
#
_entry.id   AF-A0A4S2S658-F1
#
_cell.length_a   1.000
_cell.length_b   1.000
_cell.length_c   1.000
_cell.angle_alpha   90.00
_cell.angle_beta   90.00
_cell.angle_gamma   90.00
#
_symmetry.space_group_name_H-M   'P 1'
#
loop_
_entity.id
_entity.type
_entity.pdbx_description
1 polymer ?
#
loop_
_entity_poly.entity_id
_entity_poly.type
_entity_poly.pdbx_seq_one_letter_code
_entity_poly.pdbx_strand_id
1 'polypeptide(L)' 'MSPATRLRSGPPDPADGLRSHSAVLRGHAFRLRAAAEALDWQGPQADAFRAEVAALADRCATAANGLAVAAAQLQDE' A
#
# COMPACT_ATOMS: atom_id res chain seq x y z
N MET A 1 41.86 -15.06 -1.71
CA MET A 1 40.96 -13.99 -1.22
C MET A 1 40.46 -13.23 -2.43
N SER A 2 39.26 -13.54 -2.92
CA SER A 2 38.67 -12.84 -4.07
C SER A 2 37.93 -11.60 -3.58
N PRO A 3 38.08 -10.43 -4.21
CA PRO A 3 37.31 -9.26 -3.84
C PRO A 3 35.88 -9.47 -4.33
N ALA A 4 34.94 -9.56 -3.39
CA ALA A 4 33.52 -9.46 -3.70
C ALA A 4 33.28 -8.05 -4.25
N THR A 5 33.09 -7.96 -5.56
CA THR A 5 32.53 -6.78 -6.21
C THR A 5 31.19 -6.50 -5.57
N ARG A 6 31.15 -5.59 -4.59
CA ARG A 6 29.90 -4.96 -4.19
C ARG A 6 29.43 -4.19 -5.40
N LEU A 7 28.56 -4.81 -6.19
CA LEU A 7 27.69 -4.10 -7.11
C LEU A 7 26.99 -3.05 -6.25
N ARG A 8 27.43 -1.79 -6.35
CA ARG A 8 26.67 -0.68 -5.83
C ARG A 8 25.41 -0.66 -6.68
N SER A 9 24.31 -1.16 -6.13
CA SER A 9 23.00 -0.92 -6.67
C SER A 9 22.90 0.59 -6.91
N GLY A 10 22.66 0.99 -8.16
CA GLY A 10 22.33 2.37 -8.46
C GLY A 10 21.12 2.82 -7.61
N PRO A 11 20.86 4.12 -7.51
CA PRO A 11 19.63 4.59 -6.88
C PRO A 11 18.43 3.82 -7.45
N PRO A 12 17.53 3.30 -6.60
CA PRO A 12 16.40 2.50 -7.06
C PRO A 12 15.58 3.29 -8.08
N ASP A 13 15.09 2.60 -9.11
CA ASP A 13 14.19 3.19 -10.10
C ASP A 13 13.02 3.87 -9.34
N PRO A 14 12.81 5.19 -9.53
CA PRO A 14 11.70 5.90 -8.93
C PRO A 14 10.35 5.20 -9.16
N ALA A 15 10.15 4.59 -10.34
CA ALA A 15 8.94 3.86 -10.66
C ALA A 15 8.79 2.58 -9.80
N ASP A 16 9.89 1.86 -9.53
CA ASP A 16 9.90 0.71 -8.60
C ASP A 16 9.58 1.13 -7.17
N GLY A 17 10.11 2.28 -6.74
CA GLY A 17 9.79 2.87 -5.44
C GLY A 17 8.29 3.12 -5.29
N LEU A 18 7.67 3.76 -6.28
CA LEU A 18 6.23 4.04 -6.28
C LEU A 18 5.39 2.76 -6.34
N ARG A 19 5.77 1.77 -7.16
CA ARG A 19 5.12 0.44 -7.20
C ARG A 19 5.13 -0.25 -5.84
N SER A 20 6.28 -0.24 -5.17
CA SER A 20 6.43 -0.83 -3.83
C SER A 20 5.51 -0.14 -2.81
N HIS A 21 5.48 1.20 -2.78
CA HIS A 21 4.61 1.93 -1.87
C HIS A 21 3.12 1.70 -2.16
N SER A 22 2.75 1.63 -3.44
CA SER A 22 1.40 1.26 -3.88
C SER A 22 0.99 -0.12 -3.35
N ALA A 23 1.86 -1.12 -3.46
CA ALA A 23 1.60 -2.47 -2.95
C ALA A 23 1.43 -2.50 -1.42
N VAL A 24 2.28 -1.76 -0.69
CA VAL A 24 2.18 -1.64 0.79
C VAL A 24 0.83 -1.04 1.20
N LEU A 25 0.39 0.03 0.53
CA LEU A 25 -0.89 0.68 0.82
C LEU A 25 -2.08 -0.24 0.52
N ARG A 26 -2.04 -0.99 -0.60
CA ARG A 26 -3.07 -2.00 -0.89
C ARG A 26 -3.13 -3.09 0.18
N GLY A 27 -1.97 -3.58 0.62
CA GLY A 27 -1.87 -4.54 1.72
C GLY A 27 -2.42 -3.99 3.04
N HIS A 28 -2.18 -2.71 3.33
CA HIS A 28 -2.73 -2.06 4.52
C HIS A 28 -4.26 -1.92 4.45
N ALA A 29 -4.80 -1.46 3.31
CA ALA A 29 -6.25 -1.38 3.09
C ALA A 29 -6.94 -2.74 3.28
N PHE A 30 -6.34 -3.82 2.75
CA PHE A 30 -6.85 -5.18 2.93
C PHE A 30 -6.84 -5.59 4.41
N ARG A 31 -5.73 -5.39 5.12
CA ARG A 31 -5.63 -5.73 6.55
C ARG A 31 -6.61 -4.96 7.41
N LEU A 32 -6.84 -3.68 7.11
CA LEU A 32 -7.82 -2.85 7.81
C LEU A 32 -9.23 -3.45 7.70
N ARG A 33 -9.66 -3.80 6.47
CA ARG A 33 -10.98 -4.42 6.24
C ARG A 33 -11.09 -5.77 6.94
N ALA A 34 -10.09 -6.64 6.76
CA ALA A 34 -10.09 -7.96 7.39
C ALA A 34 -10.13 -7.89 8.93
N ALA A 35 -9.38 -6.97 9.53
CA ALA A 35 -9.39 -6.78 10.98
C ALA A 35 -10.75 -6.23 11.48
N ALA A 36 -11.37 -5.31 10.73
CA ALA A 36 -12.68 -4.79 11.06
C ALA A 36 -13.79 -5.85 10.92
N GLU A 37 -13.69 -6.74 9.94
CA GLU A 37 -14.62 -7.87 9.75
C GLU A 37 -14.45 -8.96 10.81
N ALA A 38 -13.22 -9.22 11.25
CA ALA A 38 -12.91 -10.23 12.27
C ALA A 38 -13.34 -9.85 13.70
N LEU A 39 -13.81 -8.63 13.92
CA LEU A 39 -14.33 -8.20 15.22
C LEU A 39 -15.72 -8.80 15.47
N ASP A 40 -15.79 -9.67 16.47
CA ASP A 40 -17.05 -10.22 17.02
C ASP A 40 -17.92 -9.17 17.75
N TRP A 41 -17.41 -7.95 17.89
CA TRP A 41 -18.15 -6.82 18.45
C TRP A 41 -19.28 -6.38 17.51
N GLN A 42 -20.51 -6.27 18.03
CA GLN A 42 -21.71 -5.91 17.26
C GLN A 42 -22.45 -4.71 17.86
N GLY A 43 -23.31 -4.10 17.03
CA GLY A 43 -24.18 -2.98 17.40
C GLY A 43 -23.82 -1.68 16.66
N PRO A 44 -24.61 -0.61 16.83
CA PRO A 44 -24.47 0.62 16.04
C PRO A 44 -23.08 1.26 16.13
N GLN A 45 -22.42 1.16 17.29
CA GLN A 45 -21.06 1.64 17.49
C GLN A 45 -20.04 0.82 16.71
N ALA A 46 -20.23 -0.50 16.63
CA ALA A 46 -19.39 -1.37 15.82
C ALA A 46 -19.57 -1.06 14.32
N ASP A 47 -20.79 -0.78 13.89
CA ASP A 47 -21.08 -0.40 12.50
C ASP A 47 -20.43 0.94 12.12
N ALA A 48 -20.52 1.94 13.00
CA ALA A 48 -19.83 3.22 12.83
C ALA A 48 -18.31 3.03 12.74
N PHE A 49 -17.74 2.21 13.62
CA PHE A 49 -16.31 1.88 13.58
C PHE A 49 -15.92 1.18 12.27
N ARG A 50 -16.69 0.18 11.81
CA ARG A 50 -16.44 -0.50 10.53
C ARG A 50 -16.53 0.47 9.36
N ALA A 51 -17.45 1.42 9.37
CA ALA A 51 -17.56 2.46 8.35
C ALA A 51 -16.34 3.40 8.33
N GLU A 52 -15.84 3.82 9.49
CA GLU A 52 -14.61 4.62 9.58
C GLU A 52 -13.38 3.87 9.05
N VAL A 53 -13.25 2.58 9.40
CA VAL A 53 -12.17 1.73 8.90
C VAL A 53 -12.28 1.52 7.39
N ALA A 54 -13.49 1.32 6.86
CA ALA A 54 -13.72 1.22 5.42
C ALA A 54 -13.28 2.51 4.70
N ALA A 55 -13.67 3.67 5.22
CA ALA A 55 -13.27 4.96 4.67
C ALA A 55 -11.74 5.17 4.71
N LEU A 56 -11.06 4.71 5.76
CA LEU A 56 -9.58 4.72 5.82
C LEU A 56 -8.96 3.78 4.77
N ALA A 57 -9.49 2.56 4.64
CA ALA A 57 -9.02 1.60 3.63
C ALA A 57 -9.21 2.14 2.20
N ASP A 58 -10.31 2.85 1.93
CA ASP A 58 -10.57 3.48 0.64
C ASP A 58 -9.58 4.62 0.32
N ARG A 59 -9.21 5.41 1.32
CA ARG A 59 -8.14 6.42 1.17
C ARG A 59 -6.79 5.77 0.85
N CYS A 60 -6.45 4.67 1.52
CA CYS A 60 -5.24 3.90 1.21
C CYS A 60 -5.27 3.33 -0.22
N ALA A 61 -6.41 2.79 -0.66
CA ALA A 61 -6.57 2.26 -2.01
C ALA A 61 -6.47 3.37 -3.08
N THR A 62 -7.09 4.53 -2.84
CA THR A 62 -6.98 5.71 -3.72
C THR A 62 -5.55 6.19 -3.85
N ALA A 63 -4.85 6.35 -2.73
CA ALA A 63 -3.44 6.73 -2.73
C ALA A 63 -2.57 5.69 -3.46
N ALA A 64 -2.80 4.39 -3.22
CA ALA A 64 -2.10 3.33 -3.94
C ALA A 64 -2.31 3.39 -5.45
N ASN A 65 -3.53 3.69 -5.89
CA ASN A 65 -3.84 3.85 -7.30
C ASN A 65 -3.09 5.04 -7.91
N GLY A 66 -3.08 6.20 -7.22
CA GLY A 66 -2.31 7.36 -7.65
C GLY A 66 -0.82 7.07 -7.82
N LEU A 67 -0.22 6.34 -6.87
CA LEU A 67 1.18 5.91 -6.97
C LEU A 67 1.43 4.94 -8.13
N ALA A 68 0.49 4.03 -8.41
CA ALA A 68 0.60 3.09 -9.52
C ALA A 68 0.52 3.81 -10.88
N VAL A 69 -0.37 4.80 -11.01
CA VAL A 69 -0.46 5.65 -12.21
C VAL A 69 0.82 6.45 -12.41
N ALA A 70 1.33 7.11 -11.36
CA ALA A 70 2.59 7.85 -11.44
C ALA A 70 3.78 6.95 -11.80
N ALA A 71 3.83 5.73 -11.27
CA ALA A 71 4.86 4.76 -11.63
C ALA A 71 4.79 4.34 -13.10
N ALA A 72 3.60 4.18 -13.67
CA ALA A 72 3.43 3.86 -15.09
C ALA A 72 3.89 5.03 -15.97
N GLN A 73 3.54 6.26 -15.61
CA GLN A 73 3.98 7.46 -16.33
C GLN A 73 5.51 7.57 -16.38
N LEU A 74 6.20 7.28 -15.27
CA LEU A 74 7.67 7.30 -15.22
C LEU A 74 8.34 6.17 -16.03
N GLN A 75 7.61 5.09 -16.37
CA GLN A 75 8.15 4.02 -17.22
C GLN A 75 7.99 4.32 -18.71
N ASP A 76 7.07 5.21 -19.06
CA ASP A 76 6.78 5.63 -20.43
C ASP A 76 7.64 6.84 -20.87
N GLU A 77 8.43 7.44 -19.95
CA GLU A 77 9.42 8.50 -20.20
C GLU A 77 10.81 7.94 -20.56
#